data_AF-A0A538R856-F1
#
_entry.id   AF-A0A538R856-F1
#
_cell.length_a   1.000
_cell.length_b   1.000
_cell.length_c   1.000
_cell.angle_alpha   90.00
_cell.angle_beta   90.00
_cell.angle_gamma   90.00
#
_symmetry.space_group_name_H-M   'P 1'
#
loop_
_entity.id
_entity.type
_entity.pdbx_description
1 polymer ?
#
loop_
_entity_poly.entity_id
_entity_poly.type
_entity_poly.pdbx_seq_one_letter_code
_entity_poly.pdbx_strand_id
1 'polypeptide(L)'
;MSAVEDPSSAAELFELLWESLADVLGTAAAATLLRRAIKRTAAHGSSAEPVVVTRKGPDYEYRLPDTWRQPGNEEAMSALRGVAVELRMLLIELTGPVVVRRLARLASFRKLGIDFSDEAPQ
;
A
#
# COMPACT_ATOMS: atom_id res chain seq x y z
N MET A 1 -23.07 -14.90 -17.63
CA MET A 1 -22.96 -13.43 -17.53
C MET A 1 -21.73 -13.14 -16.69
N SER A 2 -20.62 -12.80 -17.34
CA SER A 2 -19.37 -12.47 -16.64
C SER A 2 -19.57 -11.16 -15.89
N ALA A 3 -19.36 -11.17 -14.57
CA ALA A 3 -19.22 -9.93 -13.82
C ALA A 3 -18.01 -9.20 -14.43
N VAL A 4 -18.25 -8.04 -15.02
CA VAL A 4 -17.20 -7.08 -15.30
C VAL A 4 -16.64 -6.74 -13.91
N GLU A 5 -15.47 -7.29 -13.57
CA GLU A 5 -14.75 -6.83 -12.38
C GLU A 5 -14.40 -5.37 -12.66
N ASP A 6 -15.07 -4.44 -11.98
CA ASP A 6 -14.71 -3.03 -12.07
C ASP A 6 -13.23 -2.90 -11.69
N PRO A 7 -12.39 -2.26 -12.53
CA PRO A 7 -10.98 -2.14 -12.24
C PRO A 7 -10.81 -1.33 -10.95
N SER A 8 -10.36 -1.98 -9.86
CA SER A 8 -10.18 -1.27 -8.59
C SER A 8 -9.11 -0.19 -8.74
N SER A 9 -9.34 0.97 -8.12
CA SER A 9 -8.41 2.09 -8.17
C SER A 9 -7.25 1.89 -7.19
N ALA A 10 -6.10 2.52 -7.44
CA ALA A 10 -4.98 2.51 -6.49
C ALA A 10 -5.39 3.11 -5.14
N ALA A 11 -6.37 4.03 -5.13
CA ALA A 11 -6.90 4.62 -3.91
C ALA A 11 -7.64 3.61 -3.02
N GLU A 12 -8.50 2.78 -3.60
CA GLU A 12 -9.23 1.74 -2.86
C GLU A 12 -8.28 0.71 -2.25
N LEU A 13 -7.22 0.35 -2.98
CA LEU A 13 -6.20 -0.57 -2.47
C LEU A 13 -5.33 0.05 -1.39
N PHE A 14 -5.00 1.35 -1.50
CA PHE A 14 -4.29 2.06 -0.46
C PHE A 14 -5.12 2.15 0.83
N GLU A 15 -6.42 2.43 0.71
CA GLU A 15 -7.34 2.46 1.85
C GLU A 15 -7.43 1.08 2.52
N LEU A 16 -7.61 0.01 1.74
CA LEU A 16 -7.58 -1.35 2.26
C LEU A 16 -6.26 -1.67 2.99
N LEU A 17 -5.13 -1.21 2.45
CA LEU A 17 -3.81 -1.40 3.05
C LEU A 17 -3.70 -0.64 4.38
N TRP A 18 -4.13 0.62 4.40
CA TRP A 18 -4.17 1.45 5.59
C TRP A 18 -4.99 0.78 6.71
N GLU A 19 -6.24 0.41 6.41
CA GLU A 19 -7.15 -0.22 7.38
C GLU A 19 -6.59 -1.55 7.89
N SER A 20 -6.05 -2.38 6.98
CA SER A 20 -5.46 -3.67 7.35
C SER A 20 -4.24 -3.52 8.27
N LEU A 21 -3.41 -2.50 8.06
CA LEU A 21 -2.27 -2.21 8.93
C LEU A 21 -2.70 -1.60 10.26
N ALA A 22 -3.67 -0.68 10.23
CA ALA A 22 -4.19 -0.03 11.42
C ALA A 22 -4.85 -1.05 12.38
N ASP A 23 -5.58 -2.04 11.84
CA ASP A 23 -6.17 -3.13 12.63
C ASP A 23 -5.11 -4.00 13.32
N VAL A 24 -3.96 -4.22 12.68
CA VAL A 24 -2.91 -5.12 13.19
C VAL A 24 -1.94 -4.42 14.12
N LEU A 25 -1.53 -3.19 13.76
CA LEU A 25 -0.40 -2.48 14.37
C LEU A 25 -0.84 -1.22 15.14
N GLY A 26 -2.07 -0.78 14.97
CA GLY A 26 -2.55 0.53 15.36
C GLY A 26 -2.18 1.62 14.34
N THR A 27 -3.00 2.67 14.30
CA THR A 27 -2.92 3.76 13.31
C THR A 27 -1.57 4.48 13.29
N ALA A 28 -0.96 4.69 14.47
CA ALA A 28 0.32 5.40 14.56
C ALA A 28 1.49 4.61 13.93
N ALA A 29 1.54 3.29 14.16
CA ALA A 29 2.55 2.42 13.59
C ALA A 29 2.32 2.27 12.07
N ALA A 30 1.07 2.04 11.64
CA ALA A 30 0.69 1.98 10.24
C ALA A 30 1.11 3.25 9.47
N ALA A 31 0.75 4.43 10.00
CA ALA A 31 1.10 5.71 9.40
C ALA A 31 2.61 5.93 9.31
N THR A 32 3.36 5.56 10.35
CA THR A 32 4.82 5.70 10.38
C THR A 32 5.50 4.81 9.34
N LEU A 33 5.05 3.55 9.21
CA LEU A 33 5.58 2.61 8.24
C LEU A 33 5.25 3.02 6.81
N LEU A 34 4.01 3.42 6.54
CA LEU A 34 3.61 3.91 5.23
C LEU A 34 4.37 5.18 4.84
N ARG A 35 4.55 6.14 5.75
CA ARG A 35 5.40 7.32 5.50
C ARG A 35 6.82 6.93 5.09
N ARG A 36 7.40 5.96 5.81
CA ARG A 36 8.76 5.51 5.55
C ARG A 36 8.86 4.77 4.20
N ALA A 37 7.90 3.91 3.89
CA ALA A 37 7.83 3.21 2.61
C ALA A 37 7.66 4.20 1.45
N ILE A 38 6.68 5.10 1.50
CA ILE A 38 6.43 6.13 0.49
C ILE A 38 7.69 6.98 0.25
N LYS A 39 8.36 7.41 1.33
CA LYS A 39 9.60 8.19 1.22
C LYS A 39 10.73 7.41 0.54
N ARG A 40 10.85 6.10 0.83
CA ARG A 40 11.85 5.24 0.17
C ARG A 40 11.50 5.02 -1.30
N THR A 41 10.25 4.76 -1.64
CA THR A 41 9.81 4.62 -3.05
C THR A 41 10.08 5.88 -3.86
N ALA A 42 9.79 7.07 -3.31
CA ALA A 42 10.05 8.35 -3.98
C ALA A 42 11.55 8.58 -4.25
N ALA A 43 12.44 8.14 -3.37
CA ALA A 43 13.89 8.24 -3.57
C ALA A 43 14.40 7.41 -4.77
N HIS A 44 13.63 6.41 -5.22
CA HIS A 44 13.96 5.57 -6.38
C HIS A 44 13.36 6.09 -7.70
N GLY A 45 12.88 7.35 -7.74
CA GLY A 45 12.54 8.02 -9.00
C GLY A 45 11.10 7.82 -9.48
N SER A 46 10.14 7.53 -8.60
CA SER A 46 8.72 7.56 -8.97
C SER A 46 8.29 9.01 -9.27
N SER A 47 7.80 9.24 -10.50
CA SER A 47 7.33 10.55 -10.99
C SER A 47 5.90 10.89 -10.55
N ALA A 48 5.20 9.94 -9.90
CA ALA A 48 3.82 10.16 -9.45
C ALA A 48 3.79 11.16 -8.29
N GLU A 49 2.75 12.00 -8.26
CA GLU A 49 2.48 12.87 -7.11
C GLU A 49 2.43 12.01 -5.82
N PRO A 50 3.14 12.40 -4.75
CA PRO A 50 3.33 11.52 -3.62
C PRO A 50 2.07 11.43 -2.75
N VAL A 51 1.78 10.23 -2.26
CA VAL A 51 0.84 10.06 -1.14
C VAL A 51 1.39 10.77 0.08
N VAL A 52 0.57 11.61 0.71
CA VAL A 52 0.98 12.35 1.91
C VAL A 52 0.25 11.80 3.11
N VAL A 53 1.00 11.27 4.07
CA VAL A 53 0.48 10.91 5.39
C VAL A 53 0.88 12.00 6.38
N THR A 54 -0.09 12.57 7.10
CA THR A 54 0.13 13.64 8.08
C THR A 54 -0.41 13.25 9.45
N ARG A 55 0.26 13.74 10.50
CA ARG A 55 -0.23 13.65 11.87
C ARG A 55 -1.16 14.83 12.13
N LYS A 56 -2.35 14.58 12.68
CA LYS A 56 -3.34 15.58 13.08
C LYS A 56 -3.69 15.37 14.55
N GLY A 57 -2.86 15.94 15.42
CA GLY A 57 -2.98 15.73 16.87
C GLY A 57 -2.64 14.28 17.27
N PRO A 58 -3.53 13.54 17.94
CA PRO A 58 -3.31 12.12 18.23
C PRO A 58 -3.51 11.23 16.99
N ASP A 59 -4.25 11.71 15.99
CA ASP A 59 -4.65 10.93 14.82
C ASP A 59 -3.68 11.09 13.65
N TYR A 60 -3.84 10.21 12.67
CA TYR A 60 -3.14 10.28 11.39
C TYR A 60 -4.14 10.21 10.25
N GLU A 61 -3.91 11.04 9.24
CA GLU A 61 -4.70 11.12 8.02
C GLU A 61 -3.77 10.95 6.81
N TYR A 62 -4.33 10.54 5.68
CA TYR A 62 -3.62 10.51 4.41
C TYR A 62 -4.38 11.27 3.33
N ARG A 63 -3.62 11.80 2.36
CA ARG A 63 -4.14 12.37 1.12
C ARG A 63 -3.52 11.62 -0.05
N LEU A 64 -4.38 11.19 -0.95
CA LEU A 64 -4.01 10.55 -2.21
C LEU A 64 -4.10 11.56 -3.35
N PRO A 65 -3.25 11.44 -4.39
CA PRO A 65 -3.44 12.15 -5.64
C PRO A 65 -4.79 11.80 -6.27
N ASP A 66 -5.42 12.74 -6.96
CA ASP A 66 -6.71 12.47 -7.63
C ASP A 66 -6.57 11.41 -8.73
N THR A 67 -5.39 11.29 -9.34
CA THR A 67 -5.06 10.26 -10.33
C THR A 67 -5.15 8.84 -9.77
N TRP A 68 -4.96 8.65 -8.45
CA TRP A 68 -5.07 7.33 -7.81
C TRP A 68 -6.51 6.84 -7.73
N ARG A 69 -7.49 7.75 -7.80
CA ARG A 69 -8.92 7.40 -7.82
C ARG A 69 -9.38 6.95 -9.21
N GLN A 70 -8.56 7.10 -10.24
CA GLN A 70 -8.91 6.69 -11.60
C GLN A 70 -8.73 5.16 -11.75
N PRO A 71 -9.81 4.42 -12.04
CA PRO A 71 -9.72 3.00 -12.36
C PRO A 71 -8.77 2.74 -13.52
N GLY A 72 -7.93 1.70 -13.41
CA GLY A 72 -7.00 1.29 -14.48
C GLY A 72 -5.80 2.22 -14.71
N ASN A 73 -5.53 3.18 -13.82
CA ASN A 73 -4.34 4.02 -13.91
C ASN A 73 -3.08 3.22 -13.53
N GLU A 74 -2.33 2.76 -14.53
CA GLU A 74 -1.14 1.94 -14.33
C GLU A 74 0.02 2.67 -13.64
N GLU A 75 0.14 3.99 -13.79
CA GLU A 75 1.16 4.77 -13.09
C GLU A 75 0.87 4.79 -11.58
N ALA A 76 -0.39 5.02 -11.20
CA ALA A 76 -0.83 4.96 -9.81
C ALA A 76 -0.66 3.55 -9.22
N MET A 77 -1.02 2.51 -9.99
CA MET A 77 -0.83 1.12 -9.58
C MET A 77 0.65 0.76 -9.44
N SER A 78 1.50 1.22 -10.36
CA SER A 78 2.96 1.03 -10.28
C SER A 78 3.55 1.70 -9.04
N ALA A 79 3.12 2.94 -8.74
CA ALA A 79 3.53 3.65 -7.54
C ALA A 79 3.10 2.88 -6.27
N LEU A 80 1.88 2.36 -6.21
CA LEU A 80 1.39 1.56 -5.10
C LEU A 80 2.17 0.24 -4.94
N ARG A 81 2.50 -0.45 -6.04
CA ARG A 81 3.38 -1.63 -6.02
C ARG A 81 4.76 -1.30 -5.44
N GLY A 82 5.34 -0.15 -5.82
CA GLY A 82 6.60 0.33 -5.26
C GLY A 82 6.53 0.59 -3.75
N VAL A 83 5.42 1.14 -3.25
CA VAL A 83 5.19 1.31 -1.80
C VAL A 83 5.06 -0.04 -1.11
N ALA A 84 4.36 -1.00 -1.70
CA ALA A 84 4.16 -2.33 -1.14
C ALA A 84 5.50 -3.09 -0.96
N VAL A 85 6.41 -3.00 -1.93
CA VAL A 85 7.76 -3.60 -1.83
C VAL A 85 8.54 -3.03 -0.65
N GLU A 86 8.60 -1.70 -0.54
CA GLU A 86 9.30 -1.04 0.57
C GLU A 86 8.68 -1.34 1.93
N LEU A 87 7.34 -1.36 1.98
CA LEU A 87 6.59 -1.69 3.17
C LEU A 87 6.82 -3.14 3.60
N ARG A 88 6.83 -4.09 2.66
CA ARG A 88 7.10 -5.51 2.93
C ARG A 88 8.43 -5.69 3.64
N MET A 89 9.49 -5.03 3.15
CA MET A 89 10.81 -5.10 3.79
C MET A 89 10.77 -4.58 5.24
N LEU A 90 10.13 -3.42 5.46
CA LEU A 90 9.99 -2.83 6.80
C LEU A 90 9.18 -3.71 7.75
N LEU A 91 8.09 -4.32 7.26
CA LEU A 91 7.25 -5.19 8.07
C LEU A 91 7.98 -6.48 8.46
N ILE A 92 8.72 -7.10 7.54
CA ILE A 92 9.52 -8.29 7.85
C ILE A 92 10.59 -7.95 8.90
N GLU A 93 11.29 -6.83 8.73
CA GLU A 93 12.33 -6.37 9.66
C GLU A 93 11.79 -6.18 11.08
N LEU A 94 10.59 -5.59 11.23
CA LEU A 94 10.05 -5.21 12.55
C LEU A 94 9.14 -6.25 13.20
N THR A 95 8.48 -7.09 12.40
CA THR A 95 7.41 -7.98 12.89
C THR A 95 7.64 -9.45 12.51
N GLY A 96 8.74 -9.75 11.81
CA GLY A 96 8.88 -11.00 11.08
C GLY A 96 7.84 -11.12 9.96
N PRO A 97 7.60 -12.32 9.43
CA PRO A 97 6.72 -12.50 8.28
C PRO A 97 5.22 -12.42 8.62
N VAL A 98 4.84 -12.18 9.88
CA VAL A 98 3.45 -12.34 10.36
C VAL A 98 2.49 -11.38 9.67
N VAL A 99 2.80 -10.08 9.65
CA VAL A 99 1.94 -9.05 9.04
C VAL A 99 1.87 -9.23 7.53
N VAL A 100 3.01 -9.51 6.91
CA VAL A 100 3.18 -9.72 5.47
C VAL A 100 2.36 -10.93 4.99
N ARG A 101 2.42 -12.06 5.71
CA ARG A 101 1.56 -13.24 5.45
C ARG A 101 0.07 -12.94 5.63
N ARG A 102 -0.31 -12.05 6.56
CA ARG A 102 -1.71 -11.64 6.74
C ARG A 102 -2.18 -10.79 5.56
N LEU A 103 -1.38 -9.83 5.11
CA LEU A 103 -1.68 -9.01 3.93
C LEU A 103 -1.79 -9.85 2.65
N ALA A 104 -0.89 -10.82 2.45
CA ALA A 104 -0.90 -11.72 1.28
C ALA A 104 -2.19 -12.58 1.16
N ARG A 105 -2.93 -12.78 2.25
CA ARG A 105 -4.21 -13.51 2.24
C ARG A 105 -5.36 -12.68 1.68
N LEU A 106 -5.22 -11.35 1.60
CA LEU A 106 -6.25 -10.46 1.07
C LEU A 106 -6.32 -10.62 -0.46
N ALA A 107 -7.47 -11.09 -0.96
CA ALA A 107 -7.65 -11.41 -2.37
C ALA A 107 -7.45 -10.20 -3.28
N SER A 108 -7.84 -9.00 -2.84
CA SER A 108 -7.73 -7.76 -3.61
C SER A 108 -6.29 -7.43 -4.00
N PHE A 109 -5.32 -7.66 -3.10
CA PHE A 109 -3.90 -7.41 -3.40
C PHE A 109 -3.35 -8.40 -4.42
N ARG A 110 -3.65 -9.69 -4.27
CA ARG A 110 -3.20 -10.73 -5.21
C ARG A 110 -3.77 -10.55 -6.60
N LYS A 111 -5.06 -10.21 -6.72
CA LYS A 111 -5.72 -10.01 -8.01
C LYS A 111 -5.11 -8.87 -8.83
N LEU A 112 -4.54 -7.87 -8.17
CA LEU A 112 -4.10 -6.62 -8.78
C LEU A 112 -2.57 -6.46 -8.76
N GLY A 113 -1.85 -7.56 -8.55
CA GLY A 113 -0.40 -7.62 -8.64
C GLY A 113 0.34 -6.88 -7.52
N ILE A 114 -0.31 -6.64 -6.37
CA ILE A 114 0.35 -6.14 -5.17
C ILE A 114 0.81 -7.35 -4.36
N ASP A 115 2.11 -7.63 -4.43
CA ASP A 115 2.68 -8.82 -3.80
C ASP A 115 3.28 -8.52 -2.42
N PHE A 116 2.72 -9.18 -1.40
CA PHE A 116 3.25 -9.24 -0.05
C PHE A 116 3.73 -10.67 0.28
N SER A 117 4.00 -11.53 -0.69
CA SER A 117 4.46 -12.90 -0.46
C SER A 117 5.95 -12.93 -0.10
N ASP A 118 6.38 -13.93 0.67
CA ASP A 118 7.78 -14.05 1.12
C ASP A 118 8.73 -14.52 -0.01
N GLU A 119 8.17 -15.02 -1.13
CA GLU A 119 8.95 -15.43 -2.29
C GLU A 119 9.51 -14.21 -3.04
N ALA A 120 10.83 -14.23 -3.28
CA ALA A 120 11.44 -13.30 -4.22
C ALA A 120 10.80 -13.50 -5.61
N PRO A 121 10.69 -12.45 -6.44
CA PRO A 121 10.32 -12.63 -7.84
C PRO A 121 11.32 -13.62 -8.46
N GLN A 122 10.80 -14.73 -9.00
CA GLN A 122 11.57 -15.67 -9.80
C GLN A 122 11.87 -15.06 -11.17
#